data_AF-A0A6G9YI70-F1
#
_entry.id   AF-A0A6G9YI70-F1
#
_cell.length_a   1.000
_cell.length_b   1.000
_cell.length_c   1.000
_cell.angle_alpha   90.00
_cell.angle_beta   90.00
_cell.angle_gamma   90.00
#
_symmetry.space_group_name_H-M   'P 1'
#
loop_
_entity.id
_entity.type
_entity.pdbx_description
1 polymer ?
#
loop_
_entity_poly.entity_id
_entity_poly.type
_entity_poly.pdbx_seq_one_letter_code
_entity_poly.pdbx_strand_id
1 'polypeptide(L)'
;MTSLDVDPEALRRTSSRFDDAASTVAAALTKLRQTLDAGGECWGTDAAGQAFAKNYEQAAEAGLKSIDGLAGVFTKLGAAVVKVADGMQSRDAVNAAATNGLAT
;
A
#
# COMPACT_ATOMS: atom_id res chain seq x y z
N MET A 1 26.24 -15.49 20.16
CA MET A 1 25.56 -14.38 19.46
C MET A 1 25.09 -14.92 18.13
N THR A 2 23.79 -14.91 17.85
CA THR A 2 23.27 -15.25 16.51
C THR A 2 23.54 -14.06 15.59
N SER A 3 24.46 -14.22 14.65
CA SER A 3 24.63 -13.26 13.55
C SER A 3 23.36 -13.29 12.72
N LEU A 4 22.66 -12.15 12.65
CA LEU A 4 21.53 -11.99 11.75
C LEU A 4 22.10 -11.59 10.39
N ASP A 5 22.29 -12.58 9.51
CA ASP A 5 22.67 -12.33 8.12
C ASP A 5 21.40 -12.01 7.33
N VAL A 6 21.17 -10.72 7.07
CA VAL A 6 20.02 -10.23 6.31
C VAL A 6 20.51 -9.89 4.91
N ASP A 7 19.96 -10.53 3.87
CA ASP A 7 20.18 -10.12 2.48
C ASP A 7 19.36 -8.83 2.20
N PRO A 8 19.99 -7.64 2.12
CA PRO A 8 19.28 -6.39 1.88
C PRO A 8 18.71 -6.34 0.46
N GLU A 9 19.32 -7.04 -0.49
CA GLU A 9 18.81 -7.15 -1.84
C GLU A 9 17.54 -8.01 -1.89
N ALA A 10 17.48 -9.11 -1.14
CA ALA A 10 16.26 -9.89 -0.98
C ALA A 10 15.12 -9.06 -0.38
N LEU A 11 15.40 -8.24 0.64
CA LEU A 11 14.40 -7.32 1.19
C LEU A 11 13.93 -6.32 0.13
N ARG A 12 14.83 -5.68 -0.62
CA ARG A 12 14.42 -4.78 -1.71
C ARG A 12 13.58 -5.50 -2.76
N ARG A 13 13.92 -6.74 -3.13
CA ARG A 13 13.11 -7.55 -4.06
C ARG A 13 11.71 -7.85 -3.53
N THR A 14 11.49 -7.88 -2.22
CA THR A 14 10.13 -8.03 -1.67
C THR A 14 9.29 -6.74 -1.76
N SER A 15 9.90 -5.56 -1.93
CA SER A 15 9.17 -4.30 -2.09
C SER A 15 8.28 -4.31 -3.35
N SER A 16 8.77 -4.87 -4.45
CA SER A 16 8.00 -4.94 -5.71
C SER A 16 6.71 -5.74 -5.57
N ARG A 17 6.67 -6.75 -4.68
CA ARG A 17 5.44 -7.53 -4.42
C ARG A 17 4.39 -6.70 -3.70
N PHE A 18 4.80 -5.75 -2.87
CA PHE A 18 3.88 -4.81 -2.24
C PHE A 18 3.37 -3.78 -3.26
N ASP A 19 4.21 -3.34 -4.18
CA ASP A 19 3.80 -2.47 -5.28
C ASP A 19 2.80 -3.17 -6.22
N ASP A 20 3.02 -4.44 -6.54
CA ASP A 20 2.09 -5.27 -7.33
C ASP A 20 0.72 -5.40 -6.64
N ALA A 21 0.72 -5.62 -5.33
CA ALA A 21 -0.50 -5.68 -4.53
C ALA A 21 -1.22 -4.31 -4.50
N ALA A 22 -0.48 -3.21 -4.31
CA ALA A 22 -1.03 -1.85 -4.35
C ALA A 22 -1.66 -1.55 -5.72
N SER A 23 -0.99 -1.93 -6.82
CA SER A 23 -1.48 -1.78 -8.19
C SER A 23 -2.78 -2.57 -8.42
N THR A 24 -2.83 -3.81 -7.91
CA THR A 24 -4.04 -4.65 -7.99
C THR A 24 -5.22 -4.00 -7.26
N VAL A 25 -5.00 -3.44 -6.06
CA VAL A 25 -6.03 -2.73 -5.30
C VAL A 25 -6.47 -1.46 -6.03
N ALA A 26 -5.54 -0.70 -6.61
CA ALA A 26 -5.85 0.51 -7.37
C ALA A 26 -6.68 0.22 -8.64
N ALA A 27 -6.37 -0.88 -9.33
CA ALA A 27 -7.15 -1.35 -10.47
C ALA A 27 -8.58 -1.75 -10.06
N ALA A 28 -8.72 -2.49 -8.95
CA ALA A 28 -10.02 -2.85 -8.39
C ALA A 28 -10.84 -1.61 -7.97
N LEU A 29 -10.20 -0.61 -7.35
CA LEU A 29 -10.83 0.67 -7.01
C LEU A 29 -11.33 1.40 -8.25
N THR A 30 -10.53 1.44 -9.31
CA THR A 30 -10.91 2.06 -10.58
C THR A 30 -12.14 1.38 -11.18
N LYS A 31 -12.16 0.05 -11.19
CA LYS A 31 -13.30 -0.73 -11.67
C LYS A 31 -14.56 -0.50 -10.83
N LEU A 32 -14.41 -0.41 -9.50
CA LEU A 32 -15.52 -0.11 -8.61
C LEU A 32 -16.12 1.27 -8.89
N ARG A 33 -15.28 2.31 -9.02
CA ARG A 33 -15.73 3.67 -9.40
C ARG A 33 -16.54 3.64 -10.69
N GLN A 34 -15.98 3.05 -11.75
CA GLN A 34 -16.66 2.93 -13.04
C GLN A 34 -18.02 2.23 -12.94
N THR A 35 -18.11 1.19 -12.10
CA THR A 35 -19.37 0.44 -11.92
C THR A 35 -20.42 1.28 -11.20
N LEU A 36 -20.02 2.03 -10.17
CA LEU A 36 -20.90 2.94 -9.44
C LEU A 36 -21.38 4.09 -10.33
N ASP A 37 -20.47 4.71 -11.09
CA ASP A 37 -20.78 5.82 -12.00
C ASP A 37 -21.71 5.37 -13.14
N ALA A 38 -21.54 4.16 -13.66
CA ALA A 38 -22.42 3.58 -14.68
C ALA A 38 -23.84 3.30 -14.16
N GLY A 39 -24.01 3.10 -12.85
CA GLY A 39 -25.32 2.89 -12.22
C GLY A 39 -26.18 4.15 -12.20
N GLY A 40 -25.56 5.34 -12.10
CA GLY A 40 -26.22 6.64 -12.13
C GLY A 40 -27.37 6.82 -11.12
N GLU A 41 -28.11 7.93 -11.25
CA GLU A 41 -29.30 8.21 -10.43
C GLU A 41 -30.56 7.58 -11.05
N CYS A 42 -30.69 6.25 -10.96
CA CYS A 42 -31.83 5.50 -11.50
C CYS A 42 -32.95 5.23 -10.48
N TRP A 43 -32.87 5.83 -9.29
CA TRP A 43 -33.65 5.42 -8.11
C TRP A 43 -35.04 6.07 -8.00
N GLY A 44 -35.34 7.06 -8.84
CA GLY A 44 -36.60 7.82 -8.79
C GLY A 44 -36.57 9.00 -7.82
N THR A 45 -37.48 9.96 -8.01
CA THR A 45 -37.56 11.19 -7.20
C THR A 45 -38.56 11.10 -6.05
N ASP A 46 -39.20 9.95 -5.86
CA ASP A 46 -40.15 9.71 -4.77
C ASP A 46 -39.41 9.49 -3.44
N ALA A 47 -40.15 9.40 -2.34
CA ALA A 47 -39.56 9.26 -1.02
C ALA A 47 -38.69 7.99 -0.88
N ALA A 48 -39.08 6.91 -1.56
CA ALA A 48 -38.31 5.66 -1.57
C ALA A 48 -36.99 5.82 -2.35
N GLY A 49 -37.04 6.42 -3.54
CA GLY A 49 -35.86 6.69 -4.36
C GLY A 49 -34.85 7.61 -3.69
N GLN A 50 -35.31 8.70 -3.06
CA GLN A 50 -34.44 9.60 -2.30
C GLN A 50 -33.81 8.93 -1.08
N ALA A 51 -34.56 8.11 -0.35
CA ALA A 51 -34.04 7.36 0.79
C ALA A 51 -32.99 6.33 0.37
N PHE A 52 -33.20 5.66 -0.78
CA PHE A 52 -32.22 4.76 -1.36
C PHE A 52 -30.96 5.50 -1.76
N ALA A 53 -31.08 6.58 -2.55
CA ALA A 53 -29.95 7.36 -3.06
C ALA A 53 -29.03 7.81 -1.91
N LYS A 54 -29.61 8.39 -0.85
CA LYS A 54 -28.86 8.83 0.34
C LYS A 54 -28.01 7.72 0.96
N ASN A 55 -28.60 6.53 1.18
CA ASN A 55 -27.89 5.43 1.82
C ASN A 55 -26.86 4.79 0.88
N TYR A 56 -27.21 4.65 -0.40
CA TYR A 56 -26.36 4.08 -1.43
C TYR A 56 -25.11 4.93 -1.66
N GLU A 57 -25.26 6.24 -1.87
CA GLU A 57 -24.16 7.17 -2.11
C GLU A 57 -23.18 7.21 -0.93
N GLN A 58 -23.69 7.27 0.30
CA GLN A 58 -22.85 7.25 1.50
C GLN A 58 -22.06 5.93 1.62
N ALA A 59 -22.71 4.80 1.37
CA ALA A 59 -22.03 3.50 1.40
C ALA A 59 -21.00 3.37 0.28
N ALA A 60 -21.32 3.86 -0.92
CA ALA A 60 -20.43 3.88 -2.07
C ALA A 60 -19.17 4.73 -1.78
N GLU A 61 -19.33 5.95 -1.29
CA GLU A 61 -18.22 6.83 -0.92
C GLU A 61 -17.34 6.22 0.18
N ALA A 62 -17.96 5.66 1.22
CA ALA A 62 -17.23 5.01 2.31
C ALA A 62 -16.43 3.79 1.82
N GLY A 63 -17.00 2.98 0.91
CA GLY A 63 -16.35 1.84 0.29
C GLY A 63 -15.15 2.26 -0.56
N LEU A 64 -15.33 3.26 -1.42
CA LEU A 64 -14.26 3.82 -2.26
C LEU A 64 -13.08 4.33 -1.42
N LYS A 65 -13.37 5.09 -0.36
CA LYS A 65 -12.33 5.62 0.55
C LYS A 65 -11.59 4.52 1.29
N SER A 66 -12.28 3.46 1.70
CA SER A 66 -11.67 2.33 2.41
C SER A 66 -10.69 1.55 1.53
N ILE A 67 -11.07 1.30 0.27
CA ILE A 67 -10.23 0.57 -0.70
C ILE A 67 -9.04 1.44 -1.13
N ASP A 68 -9.23 2.75 -1.32
CA ASP A 68 -8.14 3.69 -1.60
C ASP A 68 -7.09 3.70 -0.48
N GLY A 69 -7.54 3.70 0.77
CA GLY A 69 -6.67 3.57 1.94
C GLY A 69 -5.83 2.29 1.93
N LEU A 70 -6.40 1.17 1.49
CA LEU A 70 -5.70 -0.12 1.42
C LEU A 70 -4.56 -0.12 0.40
N ALA A 71 -4.74 0.49 -0.78
CA ALA A 71 -3.66 0.64 -1.76
C ALA A 71 -2.48 1.43 -1.15
N GLY A 72 -2.78 2.52 -0.44
CA GLY A 72 -1.77 3.31 0.25
C GLY A 72 -1.03 2.56 1.37
N VAL A 73 -1.69 1.60 2.04
CA VAL A 73 -1.03 0.73 3.04
C VAL A 73 0.02 -0.16 2.39
N PHE A 74 -0.30 -0.79 1.26
CA PHE A 74 0.66 -1.66 0.56
C PHE A 74 1.89 -0.87 0.07
N THR A 75 1.70 0.30 -0.53
CA THR A 75 2.82 1.17 -0.92
C THR A 75 3.71 1.54 0.27
N LYS A 76 3.11 1.89 1.42
CA LYS A 76 3.87 2.20 2.64
C LYS A 76 4.66 1.01 3.16
N LEU A 77 4.11 -0.20 3.06
CA LEU A 77 4.78 -1.42 3.49
C LEU A 77 5.98 -1.74 2.58
N GLY A 78 5.84 -1.59 1.26
CA GLY A 78 6.96 -1.71 0.32
C GLY A 78 8.10 -0.74 0.65
N ALA A 79 7.78 0.54 0.87
CA ALA A 79 8.75 1.55 1.25
C ALA A 79 9.42 1.26 2.60
N ALA A 80 8.68 0.74 3.58
CA ALA A 80 9.23 0.39 4.89
C ALA A 80 10.28 -0.73 4.78
N VAL A 81 10.04 -1.74 3.93
CA VAL A 81 11.01 -2.82 3.71
C VAL A 81 12.30 -2.31 3.05
N VAL A 82 12.20 -1.42 2.07
CA VAL A 82 13.38 -0.77 1.46
C VAL A 82 14.17 0.00 2.51
N LYS A 83 13.49 0.76 3.37
CA LYS A 83 14.13 1.52 4.45
C LYS A 83 14.87 0.62 5.45
N VAL A 84 14.34 -0.57 5.74
CA VAL A 84 15.03 -1.56 6.58
C VAL A 84 16.29 -2.07 5.88
N ALA A 85 16.21 -2.40 4.58
CA ALA A 85 17.37 -2.84 3.79
C ALA A 85 18.50 -1.79 3.76
N ASP A 86 18.14 -0.52 3.53
CA ASP A 86 19.11 0.58 3.50
C ASP A 86 19.76 0.79 4.88
N GLY A 87 18.98 0.67 5.96
CA GLY A 87 19.48 0.75 7.32
C GLY A 87 20.47 -0.36 7.68
N MET A 88 20.25 -1.58 7.19
CA MET A 88 21.18 -2.71 7.40
C MET A 88 22.48 -2.49 6.65
N GLN A 89 22.41 -2.18 5.34
CA GLN A 89 23.59 -1.95 4.52
C GLN A 89 24.45 -0.77 5.02
N SER A 90 23.80 0.29 5.53
CA SER A 90 24.49 1.42 6.14
C SER A 90 25.26 1.02 7.40
N ARG A 91 24.66 0.20 8.28
CA ARG A 91 25.31 -0.30 9.50
C ARG A 91 26.48 -1.22 9.17
N ASP A 92 26.34 -2.09 8.19
CA ASP A 92 27.43 -2.98 7.77
C ASP A 92 28.63 -2.19 7.22
N ALA A 93 28.37 -1.16 6.42
CA ALA A 93 29.43 -0.27 5.92
C ALA A 93 30.16 0.48 7.04
N VAL A 94 29.41 1.00 8.02
CA VAL A 94 29.98 1.69 9.20
C VAL A 94 30.82 0.72 10.05
N ASN A 95 30.31 -0.48 10.29
CA ASN A 95 31.00 -1.51 11.06
C ASN A 95 32.31 -1.93 10.36
N ALA A 96 32.26 -2.18 9.05
CA ALA A 96 33.43 -2.54 8.24
C ALA A 96 34.52 -1.45 8.27
N ALA A 97 34.13 -0.17 8.21
CA ALA A 97 35.05 0.94 8.32
C ALA A 97 35.71 1.00 9.72
N ALA A 98 34.93 0.77 10.78
CA ALA A 98 35.43 0.76 12.15
C ALA A 98 36.42 -0.40 12.40
N THR A 99 36.13 -1.61 11.92
CA THR A 99 37.08 -2.74 12.03
C THR A 99 38.37 -2.49 11.25
N ASN A 100 38.30 -1.93 10.04
CA ASN A 100 39.50 -1.59 9.28
C ASN A 100 40.36 -0.52 9.97
N GLY A 101 39.75 0.45 10.66
CA GLY A 101 40.48 1.48 11.43
C GLY A 101 41.08 0.97 12.75
N LEU A 102 40.63 -0.17 13.27
CA LEU A 102 41.20 -0.82 14.45
C LEU A 102 42.34 -1.80 14.10
N ALA A 103 42.49 -2.15 12.82
CA ALA A 103 43.52 -3.06 12.32
C ALA A 103 44.83 -2.35 11.90
N THR A 104 44.89 -1.03 12.05
CA THR A 104 46.07 -0.16 11.82
C THR A 104 46.62 0.35 13.14
#